data_AF-A0AAV5KI20-F1
#
_entry.id   AF-A0AAV5KI20-F1
#
_cell.length_a   1.000
_cell.length_b   1.000
_cell.length_c   1.000
_cell.angle_alpha   90.00
_cell.angle_beta   90.00
_cell.angle_gamma   90.00
#
_symmetry.space_group_name_H-M   'P 1'
#
loop_
_entity.id
_entity.type
_entity.pdbx_description
1 polymer ?
#
loop_
_entity_poly.entity_id
_entity_poly.type
_entity_poly.pdbx_seq_one_letter_code
_entity_poly.pdbx_strand_id
1 'polypeptide(L)'
;MSNVNRNRRDEGVLLNPPKLSKCNEKKVLPDAGSQKVMFPGHKDEAGVTEWSIRRREVKEAVYLYRENLYKFSRERRKKCKDGTHWSDHLMAAKLLGKQGRWVNRSKQFGHVPGIRIGDEFLWRAELKIVGLHHQLINGIDYMRLPNEKILATSIVDSGRYANGVGSFNTLVYCGQGENPNVQTGNGKLKDQKLERGNLALKNNMEAKVPVRVIRKYKKNSVGCASMGARTMKKTEGYKYVYDGLYFVDSLWKERGSFGKMVFKFLLKRIPGQLDLNWRKL
;
A
#
# COMPACT_ATOMS: atom_id res chain seq x y z
N MET A 1 -48.12 30.18 -60.36
CA MET A 1 -49.26 31.07 -60.04
C MET A 1 -50.17 30.28 -59.11
N SER A 2 -50.51 30.65 -57.89
CA SER A 2 -50.38 31.89 -57.10
C SER A 2 -50.61 31.53 -55.62
N ASN A 3 -49.91 32.22 -54.74
CA ASN A 3 -50.11 32.27 -53.29
C ASN A 3 -51.58 32.54 -52.91
N VAL A 4 -51.99 32.17 -51.69
CA VAL A 4 -52.28 33.16 -50.64
C VAL A 4 -52.44 32.46 -49.27
N ASN A 5 -51.78 33.13 -48.33
CA ASN A 5 -51.63 32.93 -46.91
C ASN A 5 -52.95 33.27 -46.15
N ARG A 6 -53.29 32.53 -45.08
CA ARG A 6 -54.09 33.08 -43.97
C ARG A 6 -53.60 32.58 -42.62
N ASN A 7 -52.98 33.52 -41.91
CA ASN A 7 -52.72 33.55 -40.48
C ASN A 7 -53.89 33.06 -39.63
N ARG A 8 -53.59 32.18 -38.67
CA ARG A 8 -54.16 32.29 -37.33
C ARG A 8 -53.04 32.39 -36.32
N ARG A 9 -53.17 33.42 -35.49
CA ARG A 9 -52.38 33.69 -34.29
C ARG A 9 -52.70 32.57 -33.31
N ASP A 10 -51.68 31.94 -32.76
CA ASP A 10 -51.78 31.33 -31.45
C ASP A 10 -50.58 31.78 -30.63
N GLU A 11 -50.92 32.11 -29.40
CA GLU A 11 -50.20 32.97 -28.50
C GLU A 11 -48.93 32.31 -27.97
N GLY A 12 -47.90 33.14 -27.77
CA GLY A 12 -46.65 32.75 -27.15
C GLY A 12 -46.88 32.28 -25.72
N VAL A 13 -46.91 30.96 -25.52
CA VAL A 13 -46.66 30.37 -24.21
C VAL A 13 -45.14 30.38 -24.01
N LEU A 14 -44.66 31.40 -23.30
CA LEU A 14 -43.35 31.41 -22.66
C LEU A 14 -43.28 30.20 -21.71
N LEU A 15 -42.74 29.09 -22.22
CA LEU A 15 -42.33 27.96 -21.39
C LEU A 15 -41.19 28.45 -20.48
N ASN A 16 -41.55 28.70 -19.22
CA ASN A 16 -40.60 29.02 -18.16
C ASN A 16 -39.42 28.01 -18.18
N PRO A 17 -38.17 28.48 -18.09
CA PRO A 17 -37.03 27.57 -17.99
C PRO A 17 -37.21 26.67 -16.76
N PRO A 18 -36.82 25.38 -16.84
CA PRO A 18 -36.98 24.46 -15.72
C PRO A 18 -36.28 25.03 -14.49
N LYS A 19 -37.05 25.17 -13.40
CA LYS A 19 -36.56 25.60 -12.09
C LYS A 19 -35.37 24.71 -11.73
N LEU A 20 -34.18 25.32 -11.64
CA LEU A 20 -33.00 24.72 -11.04
C LEU A 20 -33.39 24.20 -9.66
N SER A 21 -33.55 22.88 -9.56
CA SER A 21 -33.75 22.21 -8.29
C SER A 21 -32.49 22.46 -7.45
N LYS A 22 -32.73 23.02 -6.26
CA LYS A 22 -31.71 23.38 -5.28
C LYS A 22 -30.68 22.27 -5.21
N CYS A 23 -29.42 22.65 -5.42
CA CYS A 23 -28.26 21.80 -5.23
C CYS A 23 -28.40 21.06 -3.90
N ASN A 24 -28.58 19.75 -3.97
CA ASN A 24 -28.41 18.89 -2.81
C ASN A 24 -27.01 19.16 -2.27
N GLU A 25 -26.97 19.50 -0.99
CA GLU A 25 -25.79 19.81 -0.21
C GLU A 25 -24.64 18.89 -0.62
N LYS A 26 -23.54 19.50 -1.06
CA LYS A 26 -22.26 18.83 -1.08
C LYS A 26 -22.03 18.36 0.35
N LYS A 27 -22.28 17.08 0.63
CA LYS A 27 -21.67 16.42 1.79
C LYS A 27 -20.18 16.46 1.52
N VAL A 28 -19.57 17.52 2.06
CA VAL A 28 -18.13 17.70 2.19
C VAL A 28 -17.63 16.36 2.69
N LEU A 29 -16.84 15.66 1.87
CA LEU A 29 -15.98 14.59 2.35
C LEU A 29 -15.33 15.13 3.62
N PRO A 30 -15.38 14.40 4.75
CA PRO A 30 -14.80 14.90 5.99
C PRO A 30 -13.44 15.46 5.63
N ASP A 31 -13.25 16.74 5.96
CA ASP A 31 -12.01 17.44 5.72
C ASP A 31 -10.89 16.44 6.04
N ALA A 32 -9.98 16.23 5.10
CA ALA A 32 -8.74 15.55 5.39
C ALA A 32 -7.89 16.36 6.38
N GLY A 33 -8.48 17.38 7.03
CA GLY A 33 -8.67 17.36 8.47
C GLY A 33 -7.33 17.10 9.09
N SER A 34 -6.45 18.08 8.86
CA SER A 34 -5.13 18.24 9.44
C SER A 34 -4.80 17.04 10.28
N GLN A 35 -4.39 15.95 9.63
CA GLN A 35 -4.00 14.74 10.33
C GLN A 35 -2.86 15.25 11.20
N LYS A 36 -3.14 15.46 12.50
CA LYS A 36 -2.16 15.98 13.46
C LYS A 36 -0.96 15.10 13.21
N VAL A 37 0.07 15.67 12.59
CA VAL A 37 1.38 15.07 12.62
C VAL A 37 1.58 14.92 14.12
N MET A 38 1.56 13.69 14.62
CA MET A 38 1.85 13.43 16.01
C MET A 38 3.33 13.77 16.16
N PHE A 39 3.59 15.07 16.33
CA PHE A 39 4.84 15.57 16.83
C PHE A 39 4.98 14.98 18.24
N PRO A 40 6.19 14.54 18.62
CA PRO A 40 6.44 14.01 19.96
C PRO A 40 6.12 15.11 20.97
N GLY A 41 5.00 15.02 21.69
CA GLY A 41 4.56 16.16 22.51
C GLY A 41 3.57 15.86 23.64
N HIS A 42 2.67 14.88 23.52
CA HIS A 42 1.83 14.50 24.66
C HIS A 42 2.52 13.43 25.50
N LYS A 43 3.10 13.88 26.62
CA LYS A 43 3.59 13.04 27.71
C LYS A 43 2.44 12.79 28.67
N ASP A 44 2.26 11.55 29.11
CA ASP A 44 1.46 11.25 30.29
C ASP A 44 2.22 11.66 31.58
N GLU A 45 1.58 11.54 32.74
CA GLU A 45 2.17 11.86 34.06
C GLU A 45 3.45 11.03 34.36
N ALA A 46 3.70 9.96 33.61
CA ALA A 46 4.91 9.13 33.69
C ALA A 46 6.01 9.51 32.67
N GLY A 47 5.80 10.56 31.86
CA GLY A 47 6.76 11.03 30.86
C GLY A 47 6.85 10.15 29.61
N VAL A 48 5.96 9.17 29.44
CA VAL A 48 5.92 8.24 28.31
C VAL A 48 4.95 8.79 27.27
N THR A 49 5.41 8.96 26.02
CA THR A 49 4.51 9.38 24.94
C THR A 49 3.78 8.17 24.37
N GLU A 50 2.54 8.35 23.91
CA GLU A 50 1.79 7.28 23.21
C GLU A 50 2.62 6.67 22.07
N TRP A 51 3.33 7.52 21.32
CA TRP A 51 4.23 7.07 20.27
C TRP A 51 5.30 6.08 20.78
N SER A 52 5.86 6.32 21.96
CA SER A 52 6.88 5.45 22.56
C SER A 52 6.31 4.09 22.95
N ILE A 53 5.07 4.06 23.44
CA ILE A 53 4.33 2.82 23.72
C ILE A 53 4.13 2.03 22.42
N ARG A 54 3.54 2.67 21.40
CA ARG A 54 3.31 2.05 20.08
C ARG A 54 4.61 1.56 19.44
N ARG A 55 5.69 2.32 19.59
CA ARG A 55 7.02 1.94 19.09
C ARG A 55 7.54 0.67 19.78
N ARG A 56 7.34 0.55 21.09
CA ARG A 56 7.70 -0.64 21.87
C ARG A 56 6.91 -1.85 21.39
N GLU A 57 5.58 -1.71 21.25
CA GLU A 57 4.69 -2.76 20.74
C GLU A 57 5.12 -3.27 19.35
N VAL A 58 5.43 -2.35 18.42
CA VAL A 58 5.90 -2.70 17.07
C VAL A 58 7.22 -3.48 17.13
N LYS A 59 8.20 -2.99 17.90
CA LYS A 59 9.51 -3.67 18.04
C LYS A 59 9.35 -5.06 18.66
N GLU A 60 8.52 -5.17 19.69
CA GLU A 60 8.25 -6.41 20.39
C GLU A 60 7.57 -7.43 19.47
N ALA A 61 6.55 -7.03 18.71
CA ALA A 61 5.87 -7.90 17.74
C ALA A 61 6.85 -8.44 16.68
N VAL A 62 7.74 -7.60 16.16
CA VAL A 62 8.79 -8.02 15.21
C VAL A 62 9.79 -8.96 15.87
N TYR A 63 10.23 -8.68 17.10
CA TYR A 63 11.15 -9.54 17.84
C TYR A 63 10.58 -10.96 18.03
N LEU A 64 9.36 -11.06 18.54
CA LEU A 64 8.69 -12.34 18.79
C LEU A 64 8.42 -13.11 17.50
N TYR A 65 8.07 -12.40 16.44
CA TYR A 65 7.95 -12.99 15.12
C TYR A 65 9.25 -13.66 14.69
N ARG A 66 10.38 -12.96 14.81
CA ARG A 66 11.70 -13.46 14.42
C ARG A 66 12.15 -14.63 15.31
N GLU A 67 11.86 -14.58 16.60
CA GLU A 67 12.07 -15.69 17.53
C GLU A 67 11.27 -16.94 17.11
N ASN A 68 9.98 -16.79 16.81
CA ASN A 68 9.14 -17.89 16.33
C ASN A 68 9.63 -18.44 14.99
N LEU A 69 10.03 -17.55 14.07
CA LEU A 69 10.61 -17.93 12.79
C LEU A 69 11.89 -18.76 12.98
N TYR A 70 12.78 -18.33 13.87
CA TYR A 70 14.01 -19.05 14.20
C TYR A 70 13.71 -20.45 14.76
N LYS A 71 12.76 -20.56 15.69
CA LYS A 71 12.32 -21.84 16.26
C LYS A 71 11.79 -22.80 15.20
N PHE A 72 10.88 -22.34 14.33
CA PHE A 72 10.34 -23.16 13.23
C PHE A 72 11.43 -23.62 12.26
N SER A 73 12.33 -22.72 11.85
CA SER A 73 13.44 -23.09 10.96
C SER A 73 14.40 -24.10 11.59
N ARG A 74 14.62 -24.02 12.89
CA ARG A 74 15.45 -24.98 13.64
C ARG A 74 14.77 -26.35 13.76
N GLU A 75 13.48 -26.38 14.06
CA GLU A 75 12.70 -27.61 14.16
C GLU A 75 12.59 -28.34 12.82
N ARG A 76 12.40 -27.60 11.71
CA ARG A 76 12.38 -28.21 10.38
C ARG A 76 13.70 -28.88 10.03
N ARG A 77 14.85 -28.29 10.40
CA ARG A 77 16.16 -28.94 10.16
C ARG A 77 16.32 -30.27 10.87
N LYS A 78 15.56 -30.51 11.95
CA LYS A 78 15.61 -31.75 12.72
C LYS A 78 14.70 -32.85 12.15
N LYS A 79 13.73 -32.52 11.29
CA LYS A 79 12.78 -33.50 10.71
C LYS A 79 13.16 -33.83 9.27
N CYS A 80 13.28 -35.12 8.94
CA CYS A 80 13.41 -35.61 7.57
C CYS A 80 12.16 -35.26 6.75
N LYS A 81 12.35 -34.97 5.47
CA LYS A 81 11.42 -34.24 4.60
C LYS A 81 10.11 -35.01 4.36
N ASP A 82 9.00 -34.50 4.88
CA ASP A 82 7.68 -34.77 4.32
C ASP A 82 7.00 -33.51 3.82
N GLY A 83 6.33 -33.69 2.68
CA GLY A 83 5.75 -32.66 1.84
C GLY A 83 4.57 -31.94 2.46
N THR A 84 4.27 -30.78 1.87
CA THR A 84 3.18 -29.86 2.22
C THR A 84 3.35 -29.16 3.57
N HIS A 85 4.21 -28.14 3.62
CA HIS A 85 4.24 -27.23 4.77
C HIS A 85 4.34 -25.76 4.34
N TRP A 86 3.43 -24.95 4.88
CA TRP A 86 3.43 -23.49 4.82
C TRP A 86 4.81 -22.96 5.23
N SER A 87 5.35 -22.00 4.48
CA SER A 87 6.72 -21.50 4.69
C SER A 87 6.90 -20.98 6.14
N ASP A 88 8.06 -21.20 6.79
CA ASP A 88 8.27 -20.86 8.22
C ASP A 88 7.85 -19.43 8.56
N HIS A 89 8.22 -18.47 7.71
CA HIS A 89 7.92 -17.05 7.89
C HIS A 89 6.42 -16.78 8.00
N LEU A 90 5.64 -17.65 7.39
CA LEU A 90 4.22 -17.60 7.26
C LEU A 90 3.58 -18.35 8.47
N MET A 91 4.22 -19.41 8.99
CA MET A 91 3.81 -20.12 10.22
C MET A 91 4.04 -19.26 11.46
N ALA A 92 5.20 -18.60 11.54
CA ALA A 92 5.53 -17.66 12.59
C ALA A 92 4.50 -16.53 12.72
N ALA A 93 4.04 -16.00 11.59
CA ALA A 93 3.00 -14.97 11.56
C ALA A 93 1.66 -15.48 12.10
N LYS A 94 1.27 -16.70 11.68
CA LYS A 94 0.02 -17.35 12.14
C LYS A 94 0.05 -17.61 13.64
N LEU A 95 1.16 -18.10 14.18
CA LEU A 95 1.33 -18.33 15.61
C LEU A 95 1.21 -17.02 16.41
N LEU A 96 1.93 -15.98 15.99
CA LEU A 96 1.87 -14.67 16.66
C LEU A 96 0.46 -14.05 16.61
N GLY A 97 -0.27 -14.28 15.51
CA GLY A 97 -1.66 -13.84 15.35
C GLY A 97 -2.60 -14.55 16.31
N LYS A 98 -2.45 -15.88 16.49
CA LYS A 98 -3.21 -16.65 17.48
C LYS A 98 -2.97 -16.18 18.91
N GLN A 99 -1.78 -15.67 19.20
CA GLN A 99 -1.43 -15.10 20.50
C GLN A 99 -1.95 -13.66 20.69
N GLY A 100 -2.63 -13.08 19.69
CA GLY A 100 -3.13 -11.71 19.76
C GLY A 100 -2.06 -10.63 19.67
N ARG A 101 -0.82 -10.96 19.28
CA ARG A 101 0.35 -10.05 19.32
C ARG A 101 0.62 -9.34 17.99
N TRP A 102 -0.38 -9.28 17.09
CA TRP A 102 -0.34 -8.38 15.95
C TRP A 102 -0.75 -6.98 16.38
N VAL A 103 -0.06 -5.97 15.87
CA VAL A 103 -0.31 -4.55 16.19
C VAL A 103 -0.88 -3.83 14.98
N ASN A 104 -1.56 -2.69 15.20
CA ASN A 104 -2.18 -1.90 14.14
C ASN A 104 -3.09 -2.75 13.19
N ARG A 105 -3.94 -3.59 13.78
CA ARG A 105 -4.75 -4.59 13.06
C ARG A 105 -5.77 -3.95 12.10
N SER A 106 -6.27 -2.76 12.43
CA SER A 106 -7.17 -1.99 11.58
C SER A 106 -6.41 -1.27 10.47
N LYS A 107 -6.98 -1.26 9.27
CA LYS A 107 -6.43 -0.48 8.15
C LYS A 107 -6.65 1.01 8.42
N GLN A 108 -5.68 1.83 8.00
CA GLN A 108 -5.70 3.28 8.16
C GLN A 108 -4.92 3.95 7.03
N PHE A 109 -5.19 5.24 6.79
CA PHE A 109 -4.42 6.10 5.89
C PHE A 109 -3.28 6.81 6.62
N GLY A 110 -2.29 7.31 5.88
CA GLY A 110 -1.17 8.05 6.47
C GLY A 110 -0.18 7.15 7.22
N HIS A 111 0.53 7.71 8.18
CA HIS A 111 1.52 7.00 9.00
C HIS A 111 0.86 5.97 9.93
N VAL A 112 1.62 4.93 10.28
CA VAL A 112 1.20 3.91 11.24
C VAL A 112 1.87 4.19 12.59
N PRO A 113 1.11 4.26 13.70
CA PRO A 113 1.70 4.50 15.02
C PRO A 113 2.81 3.50 15.36
N GLY A 114 3.93 4.02 15.89
CA GLY A 114 5.11 3.23 16.25
C GLY A 114 6.03 2.84 15.08
N ILE A 115 5.71 3.24 13.84
CA ILE A 115 6.52 2.97 12.65
C ILE A 115 7.02 4.30 12.07
N ARG A 116 8.33 4.40 11.83
CA ARG A 116 8.97 5.57 11.22
C ARG A 116 9.46 5.26 9.82
N ILE A 117 9.57 6.31 9.00
CA ILE A 117 10.27 6.24 7.71
C ILE A 117 11.68 5.68 7.94
N GLY A 118 12.09 4.73 7.11
CA GLY A 118 13.37 4.04 7.22
C GLY A 118 13.36 2.77 8.07
N ASP A 119 12.24 2.43 8.74
CA ASP A 119 12.14 1.14 9.41
C ASP A 119 12.23 -0.02 8.42
N GLU A 120 13.01 -1.03 8.81
CA GLU A 120 13.37 -2.16 7.97
C GLU A 120 12.69 -3.45 8.43
N PHE A 121 12.21 -4.22 7.45
CA PHE A 121 11.52 -5.48 7.63
C PHE A 121 12.09 -6.53 6.70
N LEU A 122 12.18 -7.78 7.17
CA LEU A 122 12.80 -8.86 6.38
C LEU A 122 11.78 -9.63 5.54
N TRP A 123 10.51 -9.66 5.98
CA TRP A 123 9.46 -10.45 5.36
C TRP A 123 8.18 -9.64 5.13
N ARG A 124 7.41 -10.00 4.08
CA ARG A 124 6.04 -9.49 3.88
C ARG A 124 5.14 -9.77 5.09
N ALA A 125 5.39 -10.86 5.79
CA ALA A 125 4.73 -11.19 7.04
C ALA A 125 4.98 -10.15 8.14
N GLU A 126 6.20 -9.62 8.27
CA GLU A 126 6.48 -8.56 9.26
C GLU A 126 5.64 -7.30 8.97
N LEU A 127 5.55 -6.89 7.69
CA LEU A 127 4.74 -5.75 7.27
C LEU A 127 3.25 -5.91 7.63
N LYS A 128 2.72 -7.15 7.58
CA LYS A 128 1.35 -7.46 7.98
C LYS A 128 1.18 -7.47 9.50
N ILE A 129 2.11 -8.06 10.23
CA ILE A 129 2.07 -8.17 11.70
C ILE A 129 2.07 -6.79 12.35
N VAL A 130 2.80 -5.83 11.77
CA VAL A 130 2.89 -4.47 12.29
C VAL A 130 1.82 -3.52 11.74
N GLY A 131 0.97 -4.00 10.82
CA GLY A 131 -0.10 -3.22 10.18
C GLY A 131 0.38 -2.17 9.18
N LEU A 132 1.64 -2.24 8.72
CA LEU A 132 2.15 -1.34 7.69
C LEU A 132 1.52 -1.64 6.32
N HIS A 133 1.28 -2.93 6.04
CA HIS A 133 0.62 -3.42 4.83
C HIS A 133 -0.06 -4.78 5.08
N HIS A 134 -1.38 -4.88 4.91
CA HIS A 134 -2.14 -6.05 5.40
C HIS A 134 -2.21 -7.25 4.41
N GLN A 135 -1.65 -7.12 3.21
CA GLN A 135 -1.57 -8.20 2.21
C GLN A 135 -0.24 -8.97 2.30
N LEU A 136 -0.30 -10.30 2.25
CA LEU A 136 0.91 -11.14 2.22
C LEU A 136 1.52 -11.26 0.82
N ILE A 137 0.68 -11.18 -0.21
CA ILE A 137 1.05 -11.47 -1.61
C ILE A 137 0.90 -10.23 -2.48
N ASN A 138 -0.26 -9.59 -2.44
CA ASN A 138 -0.60 -8.46 -3.31
C ASN A 138 0.31 -7.26 -3.01
N GLY A 139 0.66 -6.51 -4.05
CA GLY A 139 1.45 -5.29 -3.92
C GLY A 139 0.63 -4.10 -3.43
N ILE A 140 -0.67 -4.06 -3.70
CA ILE A 140 -1.57 -2.97 -3.31
C ILE A 140 -2.49 -3.43 -2.19
N ASP A 141 -2.50 -2.71 -1.07
CA ASP A 141 -3.49 -2.88 -0.02
C ASP A 141 -4.46 -1.70 -0.03
N TYR A 142 -5.74 -1.98 0.21
CA TYR A 142 -6.81 -1.00 0.17
C TYR A 142 -7.91 -1.35 1.16
N MET A 143 -8.74 -0.36 1.50
CA MET A 143 -9.93 -0.56 2.32
C MET A 143 -11.16 0.08 1.65
N ARG A 144 -12.33 -0.46 2.00
CA ARG A 144 -13.62 0.08 1.59
C ARG A 144 -14.10 1.06 2.65
N LEU A 145 -14.51 2.25 2.21
CA LEU A 145 -15.12 3.28 3.05
C LEU A 145 -16.63 3.01 3.22
N PRO A 146 -17.31 3.67 4.19
CA PRO A 146 -18.76 3.53 4.38
C PRO A 146 -19.61 3.90 3.16
N ASN A 147 -19.07 4.70 2.24
CA ASN A 147 -19.72 5.07 0.98
C ASN A 147 -19.39 4.10 -0.18
N GLU A 148 -18.95 2.89 0.12
CA GLU A 148 -18.55 1.83 -0.83
C GLU A 148 -17.30 2.14 -1.69
N LYS A 149 -16.76 3.37 -1.63
CA LYS A 149 -15.53 3.72 -2.35
C LYS A 149 -14.35 2.97 -1.73
N ILE A 150 -13.51 2.39 -2.59
CA ILE A 150 -12.24 1.78 -2.16
C ILE A 150 -11.08 2.76 -2.33
N LEU A 151 -10.18 2.80 -1.36
CA LEU A 151 -8.96 3.60 -1.38
C LEU A 151 -7.77 2.76 -0.94
N ALA A 152 -6.66 2.91 -1.65
CA ALA A 152 -5.38 2.31 -1.33
C ALA A 152 -4.82 2.93 -0.04
N THR A 153 -4.33 2.06 0.84
CA THR A 153 -3.67 2.44 2.10
C THR A 153 -2.15 2.35 1.96
N SER A 154 -1.65 1.37 1.21
CA SER A 154 -0.22 1.14 1.03
C SER A 154 0.09 0.33 -0.23
N ILE A 155 1.29 0.55 -0.78
CA ILE A 155 1.86 -0.24 -1.86
C ILE A 155 3.24 -0.78 -1.50
N VAL A 156 3.58 -1.93 -2.08
CA VAL A 156 4.89 -2.56 -1.93
C VAL A 156 5.54 -2.74 -3.29
N ASP A 157 6.61 -1.98 -3.50
CA ASP A 157 7.48 -2.12 -4.65
C ASP A 157 8.51 -3.21 -4.38
N SER A 158 8.29 -4.39 -4.98
CA SER A 158 9.14 -5.57 -4.78
C SER A 158 9.99 -5.94 -5.99
N GLY A 159 10.01 -5.11 -7.04
CA GLY A 159 10.67 -5.39 -8.32
C GLY A 159 10.04 -6.54 -9.12
N ARG A 160 8.79 -6.93 -8.80
CA ARG A 160 8.04 -7.98 -9.54
C ARG A 160 7.46 -7.50 -10.87
N TYR A 161 7.37 -6.19 -11.03
CA TYR A 161 6.94 -5.52 -12.25
C TYR A 161 8.04 -4.53 -12.65
N ALA A 162 8.07 -4.15 -13.92
CA ALA A 162 8.90 -3.06 -14.42
C ALA A 162 8.36 -1.74 -13.86
N ASN A 163 8.67 -1.46 -12.60
CA ASN A 163 8.42 -0.20 -11.95
C ASN A 163 9.58 0.74 -12.32
N GLY A 164 9.24 1.94 -12.79
CA GLY A 164 10.24 2.95 -13.07
C GLY A 164 10.68 3.59 -11.77
N VAL A 165 11.98 3.54 -11.47
CA VAL A 165 12.58 4.41 -10.47
C VAL A 165 12.77 5.77 -11.15
N GLY A 166 11.93 6.74 -10.81
CA GLY A 166 12.14 8.12 -11.24
C GLY A 166 13.24 8.80 -10.41
N SER A 167 13.14 10.12 -10.22
CA SER A 167 13.89 10.85 -9.19
C SER A 167 13.60 10.30 -7.77
N PHE A 168 14.41 10.68 -6.77
CA PHE A 168 14.25 10.26 -5.36
C PHE A 168 12.85 10.46 -4.78
N ASN A 169 12.08 11.42 -5.31
CA ASN A 169 10.76 11.77 -4.82
C ASN A 169 9.63 11.23 -5.70
N THR A 170 9.92 10.34 -6.65
CA THR A 170 8.94 9.83 -7.61
C THR A 170 9.01 8.31 -7.77
N LEU A 171 7.86 7.69 -8.01
CA LEU A 171 7.75 6.26 -8.30
C LEU A 171 6.74 6.06 -9.43
N VAL A 172 7.15 5.37 -10.49
CA VAL A 172 6.20 4.86 -11.49
C VAL A 172 5.85 3.43 -11.11
N TYR A 173 4.67 3.25 -10.51
CA TYR A 173 4.18 1.95 -10.05
C TYR A 173 3.28 1.31 -11.10
N CYS A 174 3.58 0.06 -11.46
CA CYS A 174 2.75 -0.75 -12.33
C CYS A 174 1.56 -1.32 -11.55
N GLY A 175 0.36 -1.15 -12.08
CA GLY A 175 -0.86 -1.71 -11.54
C GLY A 175 -0.80 -3.23 -11.38
N GLN A 176 -1.69 -3.76 -10.54
CA GLN A 176 -1.85 -5.19 -10.37
C GLN A 176 -2.58 -5.82 -11.56
N GLY A 177 -2.21 -7.05 -11.88
CA GLY A 177 -2.80 -7.87 -12.93
C GLY A 177 -2.14 -9.23 -12.99
N GLU A 178 -2.58 -10.07 -13.91
CA GLU A 178 -1.92 -11.35 -14.20
C GLU A 178 -0.46 -11.09 -14.55
N ASN A 179 0.44 -11.81 -13.88
CA ASN A 179 1.89 -11.72 -14.09
C ASN A 179 2.45 -13.15 -14.07
N PRO A 180 2.99 -13.63 -15.19
CA PRO A 180 3.48 -15.01 -15.31
C PRO A 180 4.69 -15.26 -14.39
N ASN A 181 5.40 -14.20 -13.98
CA ASN A 181 6.51 -14.29 -13.03
C ASN A 181 6.07 -14.41 -11.55
N VAL A 182 4.76 -14.28 -11.28
CA VAL A 182 4.20 -14.31 -9.91
C VAL A 182 3.16 -15.41 -9.74
N GLN A 183 2.43 -15.74 -10.81
CA GLN A 183 1.43 -16.81 -10.82
C GLN A 183 2.01 -18.06 -11.47
N THR A 184 2.12 -19.14 -10.70
CA THR A 184 2.34 -20.50 -11.23
C THR A 184 1.01 -21.05 -11.72
N GLY A 185 0.67 -20.79 -12.98
CA GLY A 185 -0.52 -21.34 -13.61
C GLY A 185 -0.66 -20.93 -15.07
N ASN A 186 -1.31 -21.78 -15.87
CA ASN A 186 -1.51 -21.62 -17.33
C ASN A 186 -2.53 -20.52 -17.70
N GLY A 187 -2.69 -19.49 -16.86
CA GLY A 187 -3.61 -18.40 -17.13
C GLY A 187 -3.17 -17.63 -18.38
N LYS A 188 -4.06 -17.50 -19.36
CA LYS A 188 -3.82 -16.64 -20.53
C LYS A 188 -3.63 -15.20 -20.06
N LEU A 189 -2.49 -14.60 -20.37
CA LEU A 189 -2.21 -13.20 -20.04
C LEU A 189 -3.27 -12.26 -20.62
N LYS A 190 -3.90 -11.47 -19.75
CA LYS A 190 -4.91 -10.47 -20.11
C LYS A 190 -4.42 -9.05 -19.85
N ASP A 191 -5.07 -8.11 -20.53
CA ASP A 191 -4.96 -6.70 -20.21
C ASP A 191 -5.44 -6.43 -18.78
N GLN A 192 -4.74 -5.54 -18.09
CA GLN A 192 -5.13 -5.13 -16.76
C GLN A 192 -6.48 -4.40 -16.78
N LYS A 193 -7.25 -4.61 -15.72
CA LYS A 193 -8.52 -3.93 -15.49
C LYS A 193 -8.39 -2.88 -14.40
N LEU A 194 -9.20 -1.83 -14.51
CA LEU A 194 -9.30 -0.77 -13.52
C LEU A 194 -10.24 -1.20 -12.39
N GLU A 195 -9.82 -2.22 -11.65
CA GLU A 195 -10.57 -2.85 -10.57
C GLU A 195 -9.66 -3.09 -9.37
N ARG A 196 -10.25 -3.43 -8.21
CA ARG A 196 -9.52 -3.81 -7.00
C ARG A 196 -8.44 -2.75 -6.66
N GLY A 197 -7.17 -3.13 -6.54
CA GLY A 197 -6.08 -2.22 -6.20
C GLY A 197 -5.85 -1.11 -7.24
N ASN A 198 -6.09 -1.37 -8.53
CA ASN A 198 -5.91 -0.35 -9.56
C ASN A 198 -6.98 0.74 -9.45
N LEU A 199 -8.23 0.33 -9.21
CA LEU A 199 -9.33 1.25 -8.94
C LEU A 199 -9.09 2.02 -7.64
N ALA A 200 -8.57 1.36 -6.61
CA ALA A 200 -8.23 2.00 -5.35
C ALA A 200 -7.17 3.11 -5.54
N LEU A 201 -6.10 2.86 -6.31
CA LEU A 201 -5.09 3.88 -6.61
C LEU A 201 -5.63 5.05 -7.45
N LYS A 202 -6.49 4.78 -8.44
CA LYS A 202 -7.19 5.85 -9.17
C LYS A 202 -8.04 6.70 -8.22
N ASN A 203 -8.75 6.06 -7.31
CA ASN A 203 -9.58 6.74 -6.33
C ASN A 203 -8.73 7.62 -5.37
N ASN A 204 -7.51 7.20 -5.00
CA ASN A 204 -6.58 8.03 -4.23
C ASN A 204 -6.11 9.27 -5.00
N MET A 205 -5.90 9.16 -6.32
CA MET A 205 -5.52 10.28 -7.18
C MET A 205 -6.60 11.37 -7.17
N GLU A 206 -7.86 10.98 -7.28
CA GLU A 206 -9.02 11.88 -7.26
C GLU A 206 -9.27 12.46 -5.87
N ALA A 207 -9.21 11.63 -4.83
CA ALA A 207 -9.49 12.03 -3.47
C ALA A 207 -8.32 12.74 -2.77
N LYS A 208 -7.15 12.80 -3.40
CA LYS A 208 -5.90 13.32 -2.83
C LYS A 208 -5.59 12.69 -1.47
N VAL A 209 -5.77 11.38 -1.37
CA VAL A 209 -5.47 10.60 -0.15
C VAL A 209 -4.09 9.95 -0.27
N PRO A 210 -3.20 10.12 0.72
CA PRO A 210 -1.84 9.61 0.65
C PRO A 210 -1.78 8.08 0.74
N VAL A 211 -0.78 7.51 0.07
CA VAL A 211 -0.49 6.07 0.04
C VAL A 211 0.88 5.84 0.66
N ARG A 212 0.99 4.88 1.59
CA ARG A 212 2.30 4.44 2.11
C ARG A 212 3.07 3.66 1.06
N VAL A 213 4.34 3.98 0.86
CA VAL A 213 5.22 3.24 -0.05
C VAL A 213 6.23 2.43 0.76
N ILE A 214 6.33 1.14 0.46
CA ILE A 214 7.33 0.22 1.04
C ILE A 214 8.17 -0.32 -0.12
N ARG A 215 9.49 -0.15 -0.07
CA ARG A 215 10.40 -0.58 -1.14
C ARG A 215 11.25 -1.76 -0.71
N LYS A 216 11.40 -2.74 -1.60
CA LYS A 216 12.34 -3.84 -1.43
C LYS A 216 13.70 -3.45 -1.98
N TYR A 217 14.70 -3.42 -1.12
CA TYR A 217 16.10 -3.18 -1.49
C TYR A 217 16.86 -4.50 -1.46
N LYS A 218 17.73 -4.72 -2.44
CA LYS A 218 18.72 -5.80 -2.35
C LYS A 218 19.87 -5.32 -1.45
N LYS A 219 20.30 -6.13 -0.50
CA LYS A 219 21.46 -5.80 0.33
C LYS A 219 22.71 -5.91 -0.55
N ASN A 220 23.48 -4.83 -0.71
CA ASN A 220 24.81 -4.93 -1.32
C ASN A 220 25.66 -5.83 -0.42
N SER A 221 26.18 -6.92 -0.99
CA SER A 221 26.96 -7.93 -0.30
C SER A 221 28.38 -7.43 0.00
N VAL A 222 28.51 -6.38 0.81
CA VAL A 222 29.78 -5.91 1.34
C VAL A 222 29.66 -5.88 2.87
N GLY A 223 30.31 -6.85 3.53
CA GLY A 223 30.73 -6.71 4.93
C GLY A 223 29.73 -7.02 6.05
N CYS A 224 28.97 -8.12 6.01
CA CYS A 224 28.30 -8.65 7.22
C CYS A 224 28.52 -10.16 7.38
N ALA A 225 29.77 -10.58 7.44
CA ALA A 225 30.16 -11.88 7.96
C ALA A 225 30.44 -11.78 9.47
N SER A 226 29.49 -11.26 10.25
CA SER A 226 29.67 -11.15 11.71
C SER A 226 28.33 -10.93 12.40
N MET A 227 27.53 -11.98 12.46
CA MET A 227 26.76 -12.38 13.64
C MET A 227 26.19 -13.77 13.34
N GLY A 228 26.57 -14.74 14.16
CA GLY A 228 26.28 -16.16 13.94
C GLY A 228 24.79 -16.44 13.80
N ALA A 229 24.33 -16.71 12.59
CA ALA A 229 23.04 -17.34 12.35
C ALA A 229 23.02 -17.95 10.94
N ARG A 230 23.65 -19.14 10.78
CA ARG A 230 23.61 -19.99 9.56
C ARG A 230 22.20 -20.46 9.15
N THR A 231 21.16 -19.86 9.75
CA THR A 231 19.75 -20.12 9.52
C THR A 231 19.05 -19.05 8.67
N MET A 232 19.61 -17.83 8.56
CA MET A 232 19.03 -16.71 7.82
C MET A 232 19.45 -16.62 6.34
N LYS A 233 19.98 -17.70 5.74
CA LYS A 233 20.43 -17.71 4.32
C LYS A 233 19.37 -17.25 3.30
N LYS A 234 18.06 -17.28 3.61
CA LYS A 234 16.99 -16.85 2.68
C LYS A 234 16.69 -15.34 2.71
N THR A 235 17.18 -14.61 3.73
CA THR A 235 16.99 -13.15 3.89
C THR A 235 18.27 -12.35 3.67
N GLU A 236 19.40 -12.99 3.41
CA GLU A 236 20.71 -12.33 3.24
C GLU A 236 20.76 -11.36 2.05
N GLY A 237 19.80 -11.42 1.12
CA GLY A 237 19.82 -10.65 -0.11
C GLY A 237 18.91 -9.42 -0.18
N TYR A 238 17.98 -9.19 0.77
CA TYR A 238 17.06 -8.05 0.67
C TYR A 238 16.37 -7.64 1.98
N LYS A 239 15.86 -6.41 2.00
CA LYS A 239 15.00 -5.85 3.05
C LYS A 239 13.85 -5.03 2.46
N TYR A 240 12.75 -4.90 3.17
CA TYR A 240 11.68 -3.95 2.89
C TYR A 240 11.85 -2.74 3.79
N VAL A 241 11.80 -1.54 3.22
CA VAL A 241 11.96 -0.29 3.98
C VAL A 241 10.72 0.57 3.77
N TYR A 242 10.20 1.13 4.85
CA TYR A 242 9.12 2.11 4.77
C TYR A 242 9.65 3.44 4.23
N ASP A 243 9.24 3.81 3.03
CA ASP A 243 9.79 4.94 2.27
C ASP A 243 9.08 6.27 2.58
N GLY A 244 7.84 6.19 3.07
CA GLY A 244 7.01 7.32 3.45
C GLY A 244 5.69 7.37 2.69
N LEU A 245 5.07 8.54 2.71
CA LEU A 245 3.78 8.84 2.10
C LEU A 245 3.95 9.51 0.74
N TYR A 246 3.08 9.11 -0.18
CA TYR A 246 3.05 9.62 -1.55
C TYR A 246 1.62 9.94 -1.97
N PHE A 247 1.45 10.96 -2.82
CA PHE A 247 0.22 11.16 -3.58
C PHE A 247 0.31 10.47 -4.93
N VAL A 248 -0.80 9.93 -5.40
CA VAL A 248 -0.93 9.50 -6.81
C VAL A 248 -1.18 10.77 -7.63
N ASP A 249 -0.23 11.09 -8.50
CA ASP A 249 -0.21 12.31 -9.30
C ASP A 249 -0.95 12.12 -10.62
N SER A 250 -0.63 11.04 -11.35
CA SER A 250 -1.23 10.74 -12.64
C SER A 250 -1.32 9.23 -12.91
N LEU A 251 -2.16 8.87 -13.88
CA LEU A 251 -2.44 7.50 -14.32
C LEU A 251 -2.49 7.44 -15.84
N TRP A 252 -1.83 6.45 -16.45
CA TRP A 252 -1.98 6.15 -17.88
C TRP A 252 -1.97 4.63 -18.11
N LYS A 253 -2.27 4.24 -19.35
CA LYS A 253 -2.11 2.86 -19.81
C LYS A 253 -0.97 2.79 -20.82
N GLU A 254 -0.21 1.72 -20.79
CA GLU A 254 0.80 1.42 -21.81
C GLU A 254 0.88 -0.08 -22.06
N ARG A 255 1.57 -0.48 -23.13
CA ARG A 255 1.82 -1.89 -23.40
C ARG A 255 3.02 -2.36 -22.56
N GLY A 256 2.78 -3.31 -21.66
CA GLY A 256 3.81 -3.90 -20.82
C GLY A 256 4.71 -4.89 -21.58
N SER A 257 5.75 -5.39 -20.90
CA SER A 257 6.76 -6.29 -21.46
C SER A 257 6.22 -7.59 -22.05
N PHE A 258 5.01 -8.01 -21.66
CA PHE A 258 4.34 -9.21 -22.17
C PHE A 258 3.28 -8.89 -23.23
N GLY A 259 3.31 -7.69 -23.83
CA GLY A 259 2.40 -7.30 -24.91
C GLY A 259 0.95 -6.98 -24.48
N LYS A 260 0.68 -6.94 -23.17
CA LYS A 260 -0.64 -6.62 -22.59
C LYS A 260 -0.69 -5.20 -22.06
N MET A 261 -1.87 -4.60 -22.09
CA MET A 261 -2.09 -3.28 -21.51
C MET A 261 -1.95 -3.33 -19.99
N VAL A 262 -1.13 -2.45 -19.44
CA VAL A 262 -0.92 -2.28 -18.00
C VAL A 262 -1.26 -0.86 -17.59
N PHE A 263 -1.73 -0.68 -16.35
CA PHE A 263 -1.86 0.65 -15.76
C PHE A 263 -0.53 1.07 -15.13
N LYS A 264 -0.16 2.33 -15.32
CA LYS A 264 0.95 2.97 -14.63
C LYS A 264 0.44 4.13 -13.79
N PHE A 265 0.95 4.23 -12.58
CA PHE A 265 0.64 5.27 -11.63
C PHE A 265 1.92 6.03 -11.30
N LEU A 266 1.95 7.34 -11.55
CA LEU A 266 3.02 8.20 -11.05
C LEU A 266 2.67 8.61 -9.62
N LEU A 267 3.55 8.26 -8.68
CA LEU A 267 3.45 8.68 -7.29
C LEU A 267 4.51 9.72 -6.98
N LYS A 268 4.13 10.81 -6.30
CA LYS A 268 5.03 11.86 -5.82
C LYS A 268 5.10 11.86 -4.30
N ARG A 269 6.31 11.84 -3.75
CA ARG A 269 6.56 11.83 -2.31
C ARG A 269 6.10 13.15 -1.70
N ILE A 270 5.44 13.08 -0.55
CA ILE A 270 5.00 14.29 0.16
C ILE A 270 6.24 15.02 0.72
N PRO A 271 6.40 16.33 0.48
CA PRO A 271 7.51 17.12 1.03
C PRO A 271 7.55 17.14 2.56
N GLY A 272 8.71 17.45 3.15
CA GLY A 272 8.89 17.60 4.60
C GLY A 272 8.99 16.30 5.40
N GLN A 273 8.96 15.15 4.72
CA GLN A 273 9.21 13.84 5.34
C GLN A 273 10.71 13.55 5.42
N LEU A 274 11.15 12.88 6.49
CA LEU A 274 12.55 12.47 6.69
C LEU A 274 13.15 11.86 5.41
N ASP A 275 14.26 12.40 4.93
CA ASP A 275 14.94 11.88 3.75
C ASP A 275 15.64 10.57 4.05
N LEU A 276 15.46 9.60 3.16
CA LEU A 276 16.18 8.34 3.22
C LEU A 276 17.47 8.47 2.43
N ASN A 277 18.60 8.28 3.12
CA ASN A 277 19.89 8.15 2.46
C ASN A 277 19.99 6.76 1.82
N TRP A 278 19.39 6.64 0.64
CA TRP A 278 19.32 5.40 -0.16
C TRP A 278 20.71 4.83 -0.50
N ARG A 279 21.78 5.64 -0.47
CA ARG A 279 23.16 5.16 -0.68
C ARG A 279 23.67 4.27 0.46
N LYS A 280 23.00 4.33 1.62
CA LYS A 280 23.32 3.52 2.81
C LYS A 280 22.34 2.35 3.02
N LEU A 281 21.34 2.18 2.16
CA LEU A 281 20.32 1.13 2.25
C LEU A 281 20.70 -0.11 1.44
#